data_AF-A0A1M7AKJ8-F1
#
_entry.id   AF-A0A1M7AKJ8-F1
#
_cell.length_a   1.000
_cell.length_b   1.000
_cell.length_c   1.000
_cell.angle_alpha   90.00
_cell.angle_beta   90.00
_cell.angle_gamma   90.00
#
_symmetry.space_group_name_H-M   'P 1'
#
loop_
_entity.id
_entity.type
_entity.pdbx_description
1 polymer ?
#
loop_
_entity_poly.entity_id
_entity_poly.type
_entity_poly.pdbx_seq_one_letter_code
_entity_poly.pdbx_strand_id
1 'polypeptide(L)'
;MNFLPRLARCMRVYRKKSDGTVSVEFVLWMPLFLVILALAIDVSLLFMSQSNYWSVSRDTARLVARHAMDGTTAKSYAEIRAGSFFGQPKATVEYGPSTVTVTLSAPAQSIMIFDGMGFARDLNINARITQALEPI
;
A
#
# COMPACT_ATOMS: atom_id res chain seq x y z
N MET A 1 25.72 -37.96 -50.01
CA MET A 1 25.43 -37.59 -48.61
C MET A 1 26.45 -36.56 -48.15
N ASN A 2 26.08 -35.28 -47.92
CA ASN A 2 26.93 -34.26 -47.25
C ASN A 2 26.11 -33.02 -46.83
N PHE A 3 25.04 -33.22 -46.03
CA PHE A 3 24.16 -32.14 -45.56
C PHE A 3 24.60 -31.51 -44.22
N LEU A 4 25.46 -32.20 -43.46
CA LEU A 4 25.89 -31.79 -42.13
C LEU A 4 26.78 -30.52 -42.09
N PRO A 5 27.73 -30.26 -43.01
CA PRO A 5 28.63 -29.10 -42.88
C PRO A 5 27.97 -27.77 -43.26
N ARG A 6 26.87 -27.79 -44.03
CA ARG A 6 26.11 -26.59 -44.41
C ARG A 6 25.24 -26.06 -43.28
N LEU A 7 24.62 -26.95 -42.52
CA LEU A 7 23.72 -26.60 -41.41
C LEU A 7 24.51 -26.02 -40.22
N ALA A 8 25.69 -26.58 -39.93
CA ALA A 8 26.60 -26.05 -38.93
C ALA A 8 27.14 -24.64 -39.27
N ARG A 9 27.31 -24.33 -40.56
CA ARG A 9 27.74 -23.00 -41.01
C ARG A 9 26.64 -21.95 -40.84
N CYS A 10 25.38 -22.30 -41.14
CA CYS A 10 24.23 -21.42 -40.90
C CYS A 10 24.03 -21.10 -39.42
N MET A 11 24.11 -22.09 -38.52
CA MET A 11 23.99 -21.83 -37.07
C MET A 11 25.11 -20.95 -36.51
N ARG A 12 26.32 -20.99 -37.11
CA ARG A 12 27.44 -20.11 -36.72
C ARG A 12 27.26 -18.65 -37.16
N VAL A 13 26.47 -18.40 -38.21
CA VAL A 13 26.15 -17.04 -38.68
C VAL A 13 25.14 -16.35 -37.77
N TYR A 14 24.15 -17.09 -37.24
CA TYR A 14 23.20 -16.55 -36.27
C TYR A 14 23.84 -16.21 -34.92
N ARG A 15 24.93 -16.90 -34.53
CA ARG A 15 25.69 -16.59 -33.31
C ARG A 15 26.55 -15.31 -33.41
N LYS A 16 26.66 -14.69 -34.60
CA LYS A 16 27.54 -13.54 -34.84
C LYS A 16 26.81 -12.22 -35.17
N LYS A 17 25.47 -12.23 -35.22
CA LYS A 17 24.65 -11.03 -35.47
C LYS A 17 24.12 -10.47 -34.15
N SER A 18 24.76 -9.40 -33.68
CA SER A 18 24.39 -8.63 -32.48
C SER A 18 23.25 -7.63 -32.72
N ASP A 19 22.76 -7.50 -33.97
CA ASP A 19 21.75 -6.49 -34.35
C ASP A 19 20.37 -6.67 -33.66
N GLY A 20 20.05 -7.88 -33.17
CA GLY A 20 18.80 -8.14 -32.45
C GLY A 20 18.92 -8.09 -30.93
N THR A 21 20.15 -7.96 -30.39
CA THR A 21 20.41 -8.03 -28.95
C THR A 21 19.76 -6.86 -28.21
N VAL A 22 19.77 -5.66 -28.80
CA VAL A 22 19.19 -4.45 -28.19
C VAL A 22 17.67 -4.57 -28.01
N SER A 23 16.95 -5.12 -29.00
CA SER A 23 15.50 -5.30 -28.89
C SER A 23 15.12 -6.38 -27.86
N VAL A 24 15.90 -7.46 -27.79
CA VAL A 24 15.68 -8.52 -26.80
C VAL A 24 15.96 -8.02 -25.38
N GLU A 25 17.04 -7.26 -25.20
CA GLU A 25 17.37 -6.64 -23.92
C GLU A 25 16.27 -5.66 -23.47
N PHE A 26 15.77 -4.82 -24.36
CA PHE A 26 14.65 -3.90 -24.05
C PHE A 26 13.41 -4.65 -23.56
N VAL A 27 13.03 -5.75 -24.23
CA VAL A 27 11.87 -6.56 -23.83
C VAL A 27 12.08 -7.22 -22.47
N LEU A 28 13.31 -7.56 -22.10
CA LEU A 28 13.64 -8.09 -20.77
C LEU A 28 13.58 -7.02 -19.67
N TRP A 29 13.96 -5.78 -19.96
CA TRP A 29 13.93 -4.67 -19.00
C TRP A 29 12.52 -4.09 -18.76
N MET A 30 11.67 -4.07 -19.79
CA MET A 30 10.30 -3.55 -19.69
C MET A 30 9.48 -4.13 -18.52
N PRO A 31 9.36 -5.45 -18.33
CA PRO A 31 8.61 -6.01 -17.20
C PRO A 31 9.25 -5.66 -15.85
N LEU A 32 10.58 -5.56 -15.77
CA LEU A 32 11.25 -5.15 -14.54
C LEU A 32 10.89 -3.71 -14.15
N PHE A 33 10.91 -2.77 -15.11
CA PHE A 33 10.51 -1.39 -14.84
C PHE A 33 9.04 -1.27 -14.45
N LEU A 34 8.15 -2.07 -15.07
CA LEU A 34 6.74 -2.11 -14.70
C LEU A 34 6.53 -2.61 -13.26
N VAL A 35 7.26 -3.64 -12.83
CA VAL A 35 7.20 -4.14 -11.45
C VAL A 35 7.68 -3.09 -10.46
N ILE A 36 8.80 -2.41 -10.76
CA ILE A 36 9.32 -1.34 -9.89
C ILE A 36 8.31 -0.18 -9.81
N LEU A 37 7.71 0.21 -10.93
CA LEU A 37 6.71 1.28 -10.96
C LEU A 37 5.44 0.89 -10.17
N ALA A 38 4.95 -0.33 -10.35
CA ALA A 38 3.80 -0.83 -9.60
C ALA A 38 4.06 -0.82 -8.09
N LEU A 39 5.25 -1.29 -7.67
CA LEU A 39 5.66 -1.26 -6.27
C LEU A 39 5.76 0.16 -5.73
N ALA A 40 6.32 1.10 -6.50
CA ALA A 40 6.39 2.50 -6.10
C ALA A 40 5.00 3.14 -5.91
N ILE A 41 4.04 2.82 -6.78
CA ILE A 41 2.65 3.27 -6.66
C ILE A 41 2.02 2.74 -5.38
N ASP A 42 2.13 1.44 -5.10
CA ASP A 42 1.53 0.84 -3.92
C ASP A 42 2.11 1.39 -2.61
N VAL A 43 3.44 1.53 -2.53
CA VAL A 43 4.10 2.13 -1.36
C VAL A 43 3.62 3.57 -1.14
N SER A 44 3.45 4.33 -2.23
CA SER A 44 2.93 5.70 -2.15
C SER A 44 1.49 5.74 -1.63
N LEU A 45 0.63 4.82 -2.08
CA LEU A 45 -0.76 4.70 -1.61
C LEU A 45 -0.82 4.30 -0.14
N LEU A 46 -0.02 3.32 0.29
CA LEU A 46 0.06 2.91 1.69
C LEU A 46 0.50 4.07 2.59
N PHE A 47 1.51 4.83 2.17
CA PHE A 47 2.01 5.98 2.93
C PHE A 47 0.98 7.12 3.01
N MET A 48 0.26 7.37 1.91
CA MET A 48 -0.82 8.36 1.85
C MET A 48 -1.96 7.97 2.80
N SER A 49 -2.42 6.71 2.76
CA SER A 49 -3.48 6.22 3.66
C SER A 49 -3.05 6.25 5.11
N GLN A 50 -1.81 5.88 5.42
CA GLN A 50 -1.28 5.95 6.78
C GLN A 50 -1.26 7.40 7.30
N SER A 51 -0.81 8.35 6.48
CA SER A 51 -0.81 9.77 6.83
C SER A 51 -2.22 10.30 7.08
N ASN A 52 -3.20 9.86 6.29
CA ASN A 52 -4.61 10.17 6.50
C ASN A 52 -5.10 9.63 7.85
N TYR A 53 -4.83 8.37 8.16
CA TYR A 53 -5.28 7.74 9.42
C TYR A 53 -4.71 8.44 10.65
N TRP A 54 -3.47 8.94 10.59
CA TRP A 54 -2.90 9.79 11.64
C TRP A 54 -3.62 11.12 11.81
N SER A 55 -4.09 11.74 10.72
CA SER A 55 -4.86 12.98 10.81
C SER A 55 -6.25 12.71 11.39
N VAL A 56 -6.96 11.71 10.88
CA VAL A 56 -8.33 11.39 11.29
C VAL A 56 -8.39 10.90 12.73
N SER A 57 -7.45 10.05 13.16
CA SER A 57 -7.37 9.60 14.56
C SER A 57 -7.15 10.77 15.51
N ARG A 58 -6.26 11.71 15.16
CA ARG A 58 -6.01 12.92 15.97
C ARG A 58 -7.22 13.83 16.05
N ASP A 59 -7.89 14.08 14.93
CA ASP A 59 -9.10 14.92 14.91
C ASP A 59 -10.24 14.28 15.70
N THR A 60 -10.41 12.96 15.57
CA THR A 60 -11.41 12.19 16.32
C THR A 60 -11.11 12.21 17.82
N ALA A 61 -9.85 11.97 18.21
CA ALA A 61 -9.41 12.02 19.60
C ALA A 61 -9.67 13.41 20.20
N ARG A 62 -9.44 14.48 19.45
CA ARG A 62 -9.70 15.85 19.90
C ARG A 62 -11.19 16.14 20.06
N LEU A 63 -12.04 15.64 19.19
CA LEU A 63 -13.49 15.82 19.31
C LEU A 63 -14.05 15.09 20.53
N VAL A 64 -13.58 13.85 20.76
CA VAL A 64 -13.98 13.06 21.92
C VAL A 64 -13.43 13.65 23.22
N ALA A 65 -12.17 14.13 23.22
CA ALA A 65 -11.53 14.71 24.39
C ALA A 65 -12.27 15.92 24.96
N ARG A 66 -12.97 16.69 24.11
CA ARG A 66 -13.76 17.87 24.50
C ARG A 66 -15.24 17.57 24.72
N HIS A 67 -15.62 16.29 24.83
CA HIS A 67 -17.02 15.86 24.95
C HIS A 67 -17.93 16.33 23.79
N ALA A 68 -17.35 16.67 22.63
CA ALA A 68 -18.11 17.15 21.47
C ALA A 68 -18.75 16.02 20.65
N MET A 69 -18.27 14.78 20.83
CA MET A 69 -18.84 13.56 20.25
C MET A 69 -18.76 12.41 21.25
N ASP A 70 -19.82 11.59 21.25
CA ASP A 70 -19.85 10.32 21.98
C ASP A 70 -19.06 9.23 21.23
N GLY A 71 -18.56 8.23 21.93
CA GLY A 71 -17.62 7.24 21.39
C GLY A 71 -18.17 6.44 20.22
N THR A 72 -19.48 6.18 20.24
CA THR A 72 -20.20 5.52 19.15
C THR A 72 -20.23 6.38 17.88
N THR A 73 -20.55 7.67 18.03
CA THR A 73 -20.56 8.63 16.92
C THR A 73 -19.16 8.94 16.40
N ALA A 74 -18.17 9.03 17.29
CA ALA A 74 -16.77 9.24 16.95
C ALA A 74 -16.19 8.06 16.15
N LYS A 75 -16.57 6.83 16.48
CA LYS A 75 -16.20 5.64 15.70
C LYS A 75 -16.71 5.73 14.26
N SER A 76 -18.02 5.97 14.09
CA SER A 76 -18.64 6.08 12.76
C SER A 76 -18.02 7.22 11.95
N TYR A 77 -17.79 8.38 12.59
CA TYR A 77 -17.11 9.50 11.97
C TYR A 77 -15.70 9.13 11.46
N ALA A 78 -14.91 8.46 12.29
CA ALA A 78 -13.55 8.05 11.93
C ALA A 78 -13.54 7.04 10.77
N GLU A 79 -14.45 6.06 10.76
CA GLU A 79 -14.56 5.06 9.69
C GLU A 79 -14.96 5.69 8.35
N ILE A 80 -15.96 6.59 8.34
CA ILE A 80 -16.41 7.30 7.13
C ILE A 80 -15.29 8.22 6.60
N ARG A 81 -14.63 8.97 7.49
CA ARG A 81 -13.59 9.93 7.11
C ARG A 81 -12.33 9.23 6.60
N ALA A 82 -11.91 8.15 7.26
CA ALA A 82 -10.74 7.36 6.86
C ALA A 82 -11.02 6.51 5.61
N GLY A 83 -12.26 6.03 5.41
CA GLY A 83 -12.68 5.23 4.26
C GLY A 83 -12.91 6.03 2.97
N SER A 84 -12.79 7.37 3.01
CA SER A 84 -13.02 8.23 1.83
C SER A 84 -11.96 8.08 0.73
N PHE A 85 -10.83 7.43 1.00
CA PHE A 85 -9.75 7.21 0.03
C PHE A 85 -9.75 5.76 -0.47
N PHE A 86 -9.09 4.86 0.26
CA PHE A 86 -8.94 3.44 -0.08
C PHE A 86 -8.95 2.59 1.20
N GLY A 87 -9.43 1.36 1.08
CA GLY A 87 -9.57 0.41 2.18
C GLY A 87 -10.85 0.59 3.00
N GLN A 88 -11.12 -0.40 3.85
CA GLN A 88 -12.22 -0.41 4.82
C GLN A 88 -11.62 -0.37 6.23
N PRO A 89 -11.19 0.81 6.72
CA PRO A 89 -10.56 0.94 8.02
C PRO A 89 -11.57 0.68 9.14
N LYS A 90 -11.12 -0.04 10.16
CA LYS A 90 -11.87 -0.24 11.42
C LYS A 90 -11.36 0.74 12.46
N ALA A 91 -12.28 1.50 13.06
CA ALA A 91 -11.95 2.41 14.16
C ALA A 91 -12.31 1.77 15.51
N THR A 92 -11.45 1.97 16.50
CA THR A 92 -11.70 1.61 17.90
C THR A 92 -11.43 2.84 18.77
N VAL A 93 -12.41 3.22 19.58
CA VAL A 93 -12.32 4.34 20.53
C VAL A 93 -12.44 3.77 21.93
N GLU A 94 -11.40 3.94 22.73
CA GLU A 94 -11.32 3.46 24.11
C GLU A 94 -11.25 4.65 25.07
N TYR A 95 -12.09 4.61 26.11
CA TYR A 95 -12.07 5.57 27.19
C TYR A 95 -11.25 5.04 28.36
N GLY A 96 -10.24 5.79 28.76
CA GLY A 96 -9.55 5.64 30.04
C GLY A 96 -10.07 6.64 31.08
N PRO A 97 -9.50 6.63 32.30
CA PRO A 97 -9.93 7.50 33.39
C PRO A 97 -9.79 9.01 33.10
N SER A 98 -8.76 9.37 32.33
CA SER A 98 -8.43 10.76 31.98
C SER A 98 -7.87 10.87 30.55
N THR A 99 -8.06 9.84 29.74
CA THR A 99 -7.50 9.75 28.39
C THR A 99 -8.48 9.09 27.45
N VAL A 100 -8.48 9.52 26.19
CA VAL A 100 -9.15 8.83 25.09
C VAL A 100 -8.08 8.27 24.16
N THR A 101 -8.23 7.01 23.76
CA THR A 101 -7.39 6.38 22.76
C THR A 101 -8.22 6.06 21.53
N VAL A 102 -7.79 6.57 20.37
CA VAL A 102 -8.38 6.27 19.06
C VAL A 102 -7.39 5.47 18.25
N THR A 103 -7.80 4.30 17.80
CA THR A 103 -7.01 3.41 16.95
C THR A 103 -7.74 3.18 15.64
N LEU A 104 -7.08 3.45 14.52
CA LEU A 104 -7.52 3.11 13.18
C LEU A 104 -6.64 1.99 12.63
N SER A 105 -7.24 0.95 12.09
CA SER A 105 -6.50 -0.13 11.45
C SER A 105 -7.16 -0.63 10.18
N ALA A 106 -6.34 -0.95 9.17
CA ALA A 106 -6.78 -1.55 7.92
C ALA A 106 -5.73 -2.55 7.39
N PRO A 107 -6.16 -3.63 6.73
CA PRO A 107 -5.26 -4.51 5.99
C PRO A 107 -4.62 -3.75 4.82
N ALA A 108 -3.30 -3.85 4.68
CA ALA A 108 -2.54 -3.17 3.62
C ALA A 108 -3.01 -3.60 2.21
N GLN A 109 -3.42 -4.86 2.05
CA GLN A 109 -3.99 -5.40 0.81
C GLN A 109 -5.21 -4.61 0.30
N SER A 110 -6.01 -4.05 1.21
CA SER A 110 -7.23 -3.32 0.84
C SER A 110 -6.94 -1.92 0.28
N ILE A 111 -5.69 -1.44 0.42
CA ILE A 111 -5.23 -0.12 0.02
C ILE A 111 -4.37 -0.19 -1.24
N MET A 112 -3.62 -1.29 -1.42
CA MET A 112 -2.76 -1.49 -2.58
C MET A 112 -3.58 -1.81 -3.82
N ILE A 113 -3.12 -1.32 -4.98
CA ILE A 113 -3.74 -1.60 -6.27
C ILE A 113 -3.08 -2.82 -6.91
N PHE A 114 -1.77 -2.95 -6.76
CA PHE A 114 -0.98 -4.00 -7.40
C PHE A 114 -0.47 -5.01 -6.36
N ASP A 115 -1.34 -5.89 -5.87
CA ASP A 115 -0.96 -7.04 -5.01
C ASP A 115 -0.23 -8.17 -5.78
N GLY A 116 0.61 -7.81 -6.75
CA GLY A 116 1.19 -8.75 -7.73
C GLY A 116 2.18 -9.75 -7.14
N MET A 117 2.69 -9.50 -5.93
CA MET A 117 3.69 -10.35 -5.26
C MET A 117 3.28 -10.79 -3.85
N GLY A 118 2.09 -10.39 -3.37
CA GLY A 118 1.57 -10.85 -2.07
C GLY A 118 2.36 -10.39 -0.84
N PHE A 119 3.25 -9.40 -0.96
CA PHE A 119 4.12 -8.97 0.14
C PHE A 119 3.36 -8.32 1.30
N ALA A 120 2.15 -7.83 1.06
CA ALA A 120 1.37 -7.12 2.05
C ALA A 120 0.24 -7.95 2.66
N ARG A 121 0.19 -9.27 2.39
CA ARG A 121 -0.95 -10.10 2.78
C ARG A 121 -1.19 -10.16 4.28
N ASP A 122 -0.10 -10.15 5.05
CA ASP A 122 -0.13 -10.24 6.50
C ASP A 122 0.15 -8.89 7.18
N LEU A 123 0.21 -7.79 6.40
CA LEU A 123 0.50 -6.45 6.92
C LEU A 123 -0.79 -5.72 7.25
N ASN A 124 -0.87 -5.23 8.49
CA ASN A 124 -1.89 -4.28 8.92
C ASN A 124 -1.25 -2.92 9.16
N ILE A 125 -1.87 -1.89 8.58
CA ILE A 125 -1.56 -0.52 8.91
C ILE A 125 -2.34 -0.15 10.17
N ASN A 126 -1.66 0.50 11.11
CA ASN A 126 -2.23 0.95 12.37
C ASN A 126 -1.80 2.40 12.65
N ALA A 127 -2.76 3.24 13.02
CA ALA A 127 -2.53 4.55 13.59
C ALA A 127 -3.25 4.64 14.94
N ARG A 128 -2.48 4.85 16.01
CA ARG A 128 -2.98 4.94 17.38
C ARG A 128 -2.61 6.28 17.99
N ILE A 129 -3.62 7.03 18.42
CA ILE A 129 -3.46 8.30 19.12
C ILE A 129 -4.10 8.20 20.49
N THR A 130 -3.39 8.66 21.51
CA THR A 130 -3.93 8.86 22.85
C THR A 130 -3.89 10.34 23.18
N GLN A 131 -5.00 10.86 23.68
CA GLN A 131 -5.15 12.26 24.08
C GLN A 131 -5.75 12.35 25.48
N ALA A 132 -5.38 13.38 26.24
CA ALA A 132 -6.00 13.65 27.54
C ALA A 132 -7.47 14.06 27.35
N LEU A 133 -8.35 13.53 28.19
CA LEU A 133 -9.77 13.86 28.27
C LEU A 133 -9.95 15.10 29.15
N GLU A 134 -10.75 16.06 28.71
CA GLU A 134 -11.03 17.25 29.51
C GLU A 134 -11.85 16.90 30.76
N PRO A 135 -11.52 17.46 31.94
CA PRO A 135 -12.32 17.29 33.15
C PRO A 135 -13.73 17.85 32.93
N ILE A 136 -14.73 17.14 33.46
CA ILE A 136 -16.13 17.58 33.51
C ILE A 136 -16.40 18.49 34.72
#